data_AF-A0A0A9XJH5-F1
#
_entry.id   AF-A0A0A9XJH5-F1
#
_cell.length_a   1.000
_cell.length_b   1.000
_cell.length_c   1.000
_cell.angle_alpha   90.00
_cell.angle_beta   90.00
_cell.angle_gamma   90.00
#
_symmetry.space_group_name_H-M   'P 1'
#
loop_
_entity.id
_entity.type
_entity.pdbx_description
1 polymer ?
#
loop_
_entity_poly.entity_id
_entity_poly.type
_entity_poly.pdbx_seq_one_letter_code
_entity_poly.pdbx_strand_id
1 'polypeptide(L)'
;MERGLSPVDMKWVCIGAAGIAFLGLYHKWYTKRMEGVFDLERVMRAHLELERFGLDYGSSLADNYFHGYLEIILPKGLSDQGFRGRVQQYKKEQQLQKEKFPEKIFVIVHKSGFSPNSYDDHSRFESRKKMEFEVEGRSGIRRRRYQTSVYKVKSHDGKEEITVVMEGAPCLRQLYEAAKVNPALKEMSDIVISTFMTKIRAKIDNDGYCRGLCELVYVDDSPGSETTGRGGLDWLANKLFEIVKLDKQEYFR
;
A
#
# COMPACT_ATOMS: atom_id res chain seq x y z
N MET A 1 -51.79 58.87 5.51
CA MET A 1 -50.55 59.68 5.49
C MET A 1 -49.39 58.69 5.63
N GLU A 2 -49.02 58.03 4.53
CA GLU A 2 -47.95 57.04 4.52
C GLU A 2 -46.60 57.78 4.45
N ARG A 3 -45.79 57.68 5.50
CA ARG A 3 -44.42 58.21 5.49
C ARG A 3 -43.53 57.18 4.81
N GLY A 4 -43.12 57.45 3.58
CA GLY A 4 -42.09 56.69 2.89
C GLY A 4 -40.74 56.83 3.60
N LEU A 5 -40.03 55.71 3.77
CA LEU A 5 -38.67 55.67 4.32
C LEU A 5 -37.72 56.51 3.46
N SER A 6 -36.80 57.24 4.11
CA SER A 6 -35.84 58.07 3.39
C SER A 6 -34.79 57.20 2.68
N PRO A 7 -34.20 57.66 1.55
CA PRO A 7 -33.19 56.90 0.81
C PRO A 7 -31.94 56.53 1.63
N VAL A 8 -31.67 57.24 2.73
CA VAL A 8 -30.54 56.97 3.64
C VAL A 8 -30.88 55.81 4.56
N ASP A 9 -32.11 55.72 5.06
CA ASP A 9 -32.59 54.63 5.92
C ASP A 9 -32.64 53.30 5.14
N MET A 10 -32.95 53.37 3.85
CA MET A 10 -32.97 52.19 2.96
C MET A 10 -31.58 51.58 2.75
N LYS A 11 -30.50 52.39 2.76
CA LYS A 11 -29.12 51.89 2.67
C LYS A 11 -28.67 51.16 3.94
N TRP A 12 -29.02 51.66 5.12
CA TRP A 12 -28.67 51.01 6.40
C TRP A 12 -29.42 49.70 6.60
N VAL A 13 -30.68 49.63 6.17
CA VAL A 13 -31.46 48.38 6.18
C VAL A 13 -30.83 47.32 5.26
N CYS A 14 -30.37 47.70 4.06
CA CYS A 14 -29.70 46.78 3.15
C CYS A 14 -28.34 46.29 3.66
N ILE A 15 -27.55 47.15 4.33
CA ILE A 15 -26.26 46.77 4.94
C ILE A 15 -26.48 45.83 6.13
N GLY A 16 -27.49 46.09 6.98
CA GLY A 16 -27.86 45.21 8.09
C GLY A 16 -28.34 43.84 7.61
N ALA A 17 -29.17 43.79 6.56
CA ALA A 17 -29.65 42.54 5.96
C ALA A 17 -28.51 41.71 5.34
N ALA A 18 -27.55 42.35 4.67
CA ALA A 18 -26.38 41.69 4.11
C ALA A 18 -25.45 41.12 5.20
N GLY A 19 -25.26 41.84 6.32
CA GLY A 19 -24.47 41.37 7.46
C GLY A 19 -25.08 40.15 8.14
N ILE A 20 -26.40 40.12 8.33
CA ILE A 20 -27.12 38.96 8.91
C ILE A 20 -27.06 37.76 7.97
N ALA A 21 -27.21 37.96 6.66
CA ALA A 21 -27.07 36.89 5.68
C ALA A 21 -25.64 36.31 5.66
N PHE A 22 -24.62 37.15 5.75
CA PHE A 22 -23.22 36.71 5.81
C PHE A 22 -22.92 35.93 7.09
N LEU A 23 -23.41 36.38 8.25
CA LEU A 23 -23.30 35.66 9.52
C LEU A 23 -24.04 34.33 9.49
N GLY A 24 -25.23 34.27 8.88
CA GLY A 24 -25.98 33.02 8.70
C GLY A 24 -25.26 32.01 7.80
N LEU A 25 -24.67 32.47 6.70
CA LEU A 25 -23.85 31.64 5.81
C LEU A 25 -22.55 31.19 6.49
N TYR A 26 -21.87 32.08 7.22
CA TYR A 26 -20.68 31.76 7.99
C TYR A 26 -20.98 30.74 9.10
N HIS A 27 -22.08 30.94 9.84
CA HIS A 27 -22.51 30.01 10.88
C HIS A 27 -22.86 28.64 10.28
N LYS A 28 -23.61 28.58 9.17
CA LYS A 28 -23.95 27.32 8.48
C LYS A 28 -22.72 26.62 7.90
N TRP A 29 -21.74 27.37 7.40
CA TRP A 29 -20.46 26.82 6.95
C TRP A 29 -19.64 26.29 8.14
N TYR A 30 -19.59 27.04 9.24
CA TYR A 30 -18.86 26.69 10.45
C TYR A 30 -19.46 25.47 11.14
N THR A 31 -20.78 25.39 11.32
CA THR A 31 -21.44 24.23 11.93
C THR A 31 -21.25 22.97 11.10
N LYS A 32 -21.43 23.04 9.77
CA LYS A 32 -21.17 21.91 8.87
C LYS A 32 -19.70 21.45 8.90
N ARG A 33 -18.75 22.39 9.04
CA ARG A 33 -17.33 22.07 9.20
C ARG A 33 -17.04 21.42 10.56
N MET A 34 -17.66 21.91 11.63
CA MET A 34 -17.48 21.37 12.97
C MET A 34 -18.11 19.98 13.12
N GLU A 35 -19.27 19.71 12.51
CA GLU A 35 -19.89 18.37 12.48
C GLU A 35 -18.94 17.32 11.90
N GLY A 36 -18.24 17.63 10.79
CA GLY A 36 -17.22 16.73 10.22
C GLY A 36 -16.00 16.50 11.12
N VAL A 37 -15.57 17.52 11.87
CA VAL A 37 -14.44 17.40 12.81
C VAL A 37 -14.82 16.53 14.02
N PHE A 38 -16.03 16.69 14.56
CA PHE A 38 -16.52 15.86 15.67
C PHE A 38 -16.70 14.39 15.27
N ASP A 39 -17.08 14.12 14.02
CA ASP A 39 -17.21 12.76 13.50
C ASP A 39 -15.83 12.10 13.35
N LEU A 40 -14.84 12.83 12.82
CA LEU A 40 -13.48 12.31 12.65
C LEU A 40 -12.80 11.97 13.99
N GLU A 41 -12.93 12.82 15.02
CA GLU A 41 -12.40 12.50 16.35
C GLU A 41 -13.03 11.24 16.95
N ARG A 42 -14.32 11.01 16.68
CA ARG A 42 -15.02 9.82 17.18
C ARG A 42 -14.56 8.57 16.43
N VAL A 43 -14.37 8.67 15.12
CA VAL A 43 -13.79 7.61 14.29
C VAL A 43 -12.36 7.29 14.71
N MET A 44 -11.52 8.30 14.95
CA MET A 44 -10.14 8.12 15.43
C MET A 44 -10.09 7.45 16.80
N ARG A 45 -10.96 7.86 17.75
CA ARG A 45 -11.05 7.19 19.06
C ARG A 45 -11.47 5.73 18.93
N ALA A 46 -12.49 5.45 18.12
CA ALA A 46 -12.92 4.08 17.87
C ALA A 46 -11.80 3.24 17.20
N HIS A 47 -11.07 3.83 16.26
CA HIS A 47 -9.91 3.20 15.63
C HIS A 47 -8.84 2.83 16.67
N LEU A 48 -8.45 3.76 17.54
CA LEU A 48 -7.45 3.51 18.58
C LEU A 48 -7.88 2.41 19.55
N GLU A 49 -9.15 2.38 19.97
CA GLU A 49 -9.67 1.30 20.81
C GLU A 49 -9.63 -0.05 20.09
N LEU A 50 -10.04 -0.11 18.81
CA LEU A 50 -9.97 -1.32 18.01
C LEU A 50 -8.52 -1.77 17.77
N GLU A 51 -7.60 -0.84 17.54
CA GLU A 51 -6.18 -1.11 17.30
C GLU A 51 -5.52 -1.79 18.50
N ARG A 52 -5.90 -1.39 19.73
CA ARG A 52 -5.44 -2.03 20.97
C ARG A 52 -5.81 -3.52 21.01
N PHE A 53 -6.92 -3.91 20.41
CA PHE A 53 -7.35 -5.31 20.30
C PHE A 53 -6.94 -5.96 18.96
N GLY A 54 -6.29 -5.23 18.06
CA GLY A 54 -5.95 -5.70 16.71
C GLY A 54 -7.17 -5.88 15.80
N LEU A 55 -8.29 -5.24 16.11
CA LEU A 55 -9.54 -5.33 15.36
C LEU A 55 -9.78 -4.11 14.46
N ASP A 56 -8.80 -3.21 14.36
CA ASP A 56 -8.86 -2.10 13.43
C ASP A 56 -8.68 -2.57 11.98
N TYR A 57 -8.96 -1.67 11.04
CA TYR A 57 -8.95 -2.03 9.63
C TYR A 57 -7.54 -2.40 9.12
N GLY A 58 -6.50 -1.70 9.56
CA GLY A 58 -5.11 -1.96 9.16
C GLY A 58 -4.62 -3.30 9.69
N SER A 59 -4.91 -3.63 10.95
CA SER A 59 -4.64 -4.96 11.52
C SER A 59 -5.36 -6.06 10.74
N SER A 60 -6.64 -5.86 10.44
CA SER A 60 -7.45 -6.81 9.66
C SER A 60 -6.89 -7.05 8.25
N LEU A 61 -6.40 -6.01 7.56
CA LEU A 61 -5.74 -6.16 6.26
C LEU A 61 -4.43 -6.95 6.37
N ALA A 62 -3.66 -6.74 7.44
CA ALA A 62 -2.42 -7.46 7.68
C ALA A 62 -2.70 -8.94 8.00
N ASP A 63 -3.67 -9.24 8.87
CA ASP A 63 -4.11 -10.62 9.16
C ASP A 63 -4.54 -11.35 7.89
N ASN A 64 -5.40 -10.72 7.09
CA ASN A 64 -5.93 -11.32 5.87
C ASN A 64 -4.83 -11.54 4.83
N TYR A 65 -3.89 -10.61 4.66
CA TYR A 65 -2.80 -10.78 3.71
C TYR A 65 -1.79 -11.84 4.19
N PHE A 66 -1.49 -11.87 5.48
CA PHE A 66 -0.58 -12.86 6.05
C PHE A 66 -1.17 -14.28 5.96
N HIS A 67 -2.28 -14.54 6.64
CA HIS A 67 -2.88 -15.88 6.72
C HIS A 67 -3.59 -16.30 5.43
N GLY A 68 -4.09 -15.33 4.66
CA GLY A 68 -4.78 -15.54 3.40
C GLY A 68 -3.87 -15.68 2.18
N TYR A 69 -2.57 -15.36 2.31
CA TYR A 69 -1.64 -15.39 1.19
C TYR A 69 -0.19 -15.73 1.59
N LEU A 70 0.50 -14.89 2.36
CA LEU A 70 1.94 -15.07 2.61
C LEU A 70 2.26 -16.41 3.30
N GLU A 71 1.49 -16.78 4.32
CA GLU A 71 1.62 -18.07 5.04
C GLU A 71 1.37 -19.29 4.14
N ILE A 72 0.73 -19.08 2.98
CA ILE A 72 0.45 -20.14 2.00
C ILE A 72 1.62 -20.32 1.03
N ILE A 73 2.15 -19.20 0.54
CA ILE A 73 3.11 -19.21 -0.56
C ILE A 73 4.58 -19.19 -0.09
N LEU A 74 4.87 -18.67 1.11
CA LEU A 74 6.25 -18.53 1.62
C LEU A 74 6.75 -19.79 2.35
N PRO A 75 6.14 -20.24 3.46
CA PRO A 75 6.46 -21.52 4.07
C PRO A 75 6.20 -22.63 3.07
N LYS A 76 7.03 -23.69 3.03
CA LYS A 76 6.84 -24.96 2.29
C LYS A 76 5.58 -25.03 1.41
N GLY A 77 5.46 -24.14 0.41
CA GLY A 77 4.33 -24.11 -0.49
C GLY A 77 4.28 -25.50 -1.10
N LEU A 78 3.16 -26.21 -0.87
CA LEU A 78 2.90 -27.67 -0.83
C LEU A 78 3.79 -28.67 -1.60
N SER A 79 4.66 -28.22 -2.50
CA SER A 79 5.90 -28.90 -2.89
C SER A 79 6.90 -29.01 -1.73
N ASP A 80 7.66 -30.10 -1.69
CA ASP A 80 8.64 -30.42 -0.64
C ASP A 80 9.76 -29.37 -0.45
N GLN A 81 9.81 -28.31 -1.27
CA GLN A 81 10.91 -27.34 -1.31
C GLN A 81 10.54 -25.89 -0.94
N GLY A 82 9.25 -25.54 -0.79
CA GLY A 82 8.81 -24.19 -0.41
C GLY A 82 9.14 -23.07 -1.39
N PHE A 83 9.00 -21.81 -0.95
CA PHE A 83 9.28 -20.64 -1.80
C PHE A 83 10.71 -20.65 -2.37
N ARG A 84 11.70 -20.94 -1.51
CA ARG A 84 13.11 -21.07 -1.92
C ARG A 84 13.28 -22.12 -3.02
N GLY A 85 12.68 -23.30 -2.82
CA GLY A 85 12.63 -24.36 -3.81
C GLY A 85 12.01 -23.94 -5.14
N ARG A 86 10.87 -23.24 -5.08
CA ARG A 86 10.20 -22.74 -6.29
C ARG A 86 11.08 -21.73 -7.02
N VAL A 87 11.78 -20.84 -6.32
CA VAL A 87 12.77 -19.93 -6.92
C VAL A 87 13.88 -20.73 -7.61
N GLN A 88 14.41 -21.79 -6.99
CA GLN A 88 15.44 -22.64 -7.58
C GLN A 88 14.94 -23.41 -8.82
N GLN A 89 13.72 -23.92 -8.78
CA GLN A 89 13.10 -24.58 -9.92
C GLN A 89 12.84 -23.57 -11.06
N TYR A 90 12.33 -22.39 -10.75
CA TYR A 90 12.12 -21.32 -11.72
C TYR A 90 13.44 -20.88 -12.38
N LYS A 91 14.53 -20.75 -11.61
CA LYS A 91 15.88 -20.49 -12.14
C LYS A 91 16.30 -21.52 -13.17
N LYS A 92 16.00 -22.80 -12.94
CA LYS A 92 16.29 -23.88 -13.90
C LYS A 92 15.42 -23.79 -15.15
N GLU A 93 14.11 -23.65 -14.97
CA GLU A 93 13.12 -23.57 -16.05
C GLU A 93 13.36 -22.36 -16.97
N GLN A 94 13.83 -21.24 -16.43
CA GLN A 94 14.04 -19.99 -17.16
C GLN A 94 15.52 -19.70 -17.47
N GLN A 95 16.43 -20.65 -17.19
CA GLN A 95 17.86 -20.54 -17.48
C GLN A 95 18.56 -19.34 -16.79
N LEU A 96 18.18 -19.04 -15.55
CA LEU A 96 18.65 -17.90 -14.75
C LEU A 96 19.67 -18.29 -13.67
N GLN A 97 20.38 -19.41 -13.83
CA GLN A 97 21.24 -19.97 -12.78
C GLN A 97 22.43 -19.06 -12.42
N LYS A 98 22.84 -18.18 -13.34
CA LYS A 98 23.94 -17.22 -13.15
C LYS A 98 23.47 -15.84 -12.66
N GLU A 99 22.16 -15.59 -12.62
CA GLU A 99 21.62 -14.29 -12.25
C GLU A 99 21.55 -14.10 -10.74
N LYS A 100 21.71 -12.85 -10.29
CA LYS A 100 21.42 -12.45 -8.91
C LYS A 100 19.91 -12.50 -8.72
N PHE A 101 19.42 -13.54 -8.06
CA PHE A 101 18.00 -13.75 -7.82
C PHE A 101 17.77 -14.19 -6.36
N PRO A 102 17.41 -13.26 -5.47
CA PRO A 102 17.23 -13.53 -4.05
C PRO A 102 16.00 -14.41 -3.83
N GLU A 103 16.04 -15.24 -2.78
CA GLU A 103 14.98 -16.18 -2.44
C GLU A 103 13.93 -15.54 -1.52
N LYS A 104 13.53 -14.30 -1.83
CA LYS A 104 12.49 -13.54 -1.12
C LYS A 104 11.53 -12.87 -2.09
N ILE A 105 10.31 -12.65 -1.64
CA ILE A 105 9.34 -11.77 -2.31
C ILE A 105 9.50 -10.34 -1.80
N PHE A 106 9.43 -9.37 -2.71
CA PHE A 106 9.37 -7.95 -2.37
C PHE A 106 7.93 -7.44 -2.51
N VAL A 107 7.33 -7.04 -1.40
CA VAL A 107 5.99 -6.44 -1.39
C VAL A 107 6.14 -4.92 -1.35
N ILE A 108 5.74 -4.27 -2.43
CA ILE A 108 5.82 -2.82 -2.60
C ILE A 108 4.57 -2.19 -1.98
N VAL A 109 4.78 -1.31 -1.01
CA VAL A 109 3.72 -0.60 -0.29
C VAL A 109 3.86 0.89 -0.55
N HIS A 110 2.96 1.44 -1.35
CA HIS A 110 2.90 2.88 -1.58
C HIS A 110 2.12 3.56 -0.47
N LYS A 111 2.54 4.75 -0.08
CA LYS A 111 1.88 5.57 0.94
C LYS A 111 0.41 5.85 0.61
N SER A 112 0.09 6.09 -0.65
CA SER A 112 -1.29 6.29 -1.08
C SER A 112 -2.16 5.01 -1.02
N GLY A 113 -1.53 3.83 -0.86
CA GLY A 113 -2.17 2.52 -1.03
C GLY A 113 -2.32 2.10 -2.49
N PHE A 114 -1.93 2.93 -3.45
CA PHE A 114 -1.93 2.58 -4.86
C PHE A 114 -0.90 1.48 -5.16
N SER A 115 -1.15 0.70 -6.20
CA SER A 115 -0.18 -0.21 -6.79
C SER A 115 -0.46 -0.28 -8.28
N PRO A 116 0.54 -0.05 -9.15
CA PRO A 116 0.33 -0.10 -10.60
C PRO A 116 0.03 -1.54 -11.06
N ASN A 117 -0.61 -1.68 -12.22
CA ASN A 117 -0.93 -3.00 -12.78
C ASN A 117 0.33 -3.73 -13.29
N SER A 118 1.34 -2.97 -13.72
CA SER A 118 2.67 -3.47 -14.04
C SER A 118 3.72 -2.37 -13.81
N TYR A 119 4.97 -2.78 -13.67
CA TYR A 119 6.14 -1.90 -13.61
C TYR A 119 6.86 -1.79 -14.97
N ASP A 120 6.38 -2.47 -16.02
CA ASP A 120 7.02 -2.56 -17.35
C ASP A 120 7.12 -1.22 -18.11
N ASP A 121 6.29 -0.24 -17.75
CA ASP A 121 6.30 1.08 -18.39
C ASP A 121 7.59 1.87 -18.08
N HIS A 122 8.47 1.32 -17.23
CA HIS A 122 9.74 1.91 -16.85
C HIS A 122 10.92 1.11 -17.41
N SER A 123 11.85 1.78 -18.07
CA SER A 123 12.99 1.16 -18.80
C SER A 123 13.89 0.25 -17.95
N ARG A 124 13.85 0.41 -16.63
CA ARG A 124 14.63 -0.40 -15.68
C ARG A 124 13.95 -1.69 -15.23
N PHE A 125 12.67 -1.87 -15.54
CA PHE A 125 11.90 -3.06 -15.17
C PHE A 125 11.45 -3.78 -16.43
N GLU A 126 11.59 -5.10 -16.42
CA GLU A 126 11.19 -5.96 -17.52
C GLU A 126 10.54 -7.21 -16.94
N SER A 127 9.22 -7.36 -17.16
CA SER A 127 8.48 -8.54 -16.73
C SER A 127 9.04 -9.82 -17.36
N ARG A 128 9.13 -10.85 -16.53
CA ARG A 128 9.41 -12.23 -16.94
C ARG A 128 8.15 -13.08 -16.80
N LYS A 129 8.27 -14.37 -17.13
CA LYS A 129 7.21 -15.35 -16.89
C LYS A 129 6.80 -15.33 -15.41
N LYS A 130 5.50 -15.37 -15.14
CA LYS A 130 5.01 -15.41 -13.75
C LYS A 130 5.47 -16.67 -13.04
N MET A 131 5.70 -16.55 -11.74
CA MET A 131 5.95 -17.70 -10.86
C MET A 131 4.61 -18.17 -10.29
N GLU A 132 4.36 -19.48 -10.38
CA GLU A 132 3.12 -20.09 -9.90
C GLU A 132 3.36 -20.99 -8.69
N PHE A 133 2.40 -20.98 -7.77
CA PHE A 133 2.27 -21.88 -6.63
C PHE A 133 0.90 -22.56 -6.71
N GLU A 134 0.83 -23.87 -6.59
CA GLU A 134 -0.44 -24.62 -6.60
C GLU A 134 -0.69 -25.20 -5.21
N VAL A 135 -1.93 -25.05 -4.73
CA VAL A 135 -2.40 -25.68 -3.49
C VAL A 135 -3.55 -26.63 -3.76
N GLU A 136 -3.55 -27.80 -3.12
CA GLU A 136 -4.51 -28.88 -3.41
C GLU A 136 -5.96 -28.47 -3.20
N GLY A 137 -6.24 -27.71 -2.14
CA GLY A 137 -7.59 -27.28 -1.81
C GLY A 137 -7.60 -26.06 -0.89
N ARG A 138 -8.40 -25.05 -1.24
CA ARG A 138 -8.67 -23.93 -0.33
C ARG A 138 -10.03 -23.30 -0.63
N SER A 139 -10.84 -23.09 0.41
CA SER A 139 -12.15 -22.43 0.32
C SER A 139 -13.07 -23.08 -0.73
N GLY A 140 -13.09 -24.41 -0.80
CA GLY A 140 -13.88 -25.16 -1.79
C GLY A 140 -13.29 -25.21 -3.21
N ILE A 141 -12.17 -24.53 -3.47
CA ILE A 141 -11.48 -24.56 -4.76
C ILE A 141 -10.38 -25.62 -4.73
N ARG A 142 -10.48 -26.61 -5.62
CA ARG A 142 -9.42 -27.61 -5.84
C ARG A 142 -8.32 -27.04 -6.73
N ARG A 143 -7.07 -27.42 -6.44
CA ARG A 143 -5.86 -27.04 -7.22
C ARG A 143 -5.77 -25.53 -7.46
N ARG A 144 -6.01 -24.75 -6.40
CA ARG A 144 -5.98 -23.28 -6.47
C ARG A 144 -4.56 -22.82 -6.78
N ARG A 145 -4.42 -21.96 -7.79
CA ARG A 145 -3.13 -21.38 -8.18
C ARG A 145 -2.98 -19.96 -7.66
N TYR A 146 -1.81 -19.68 -7.11
CA TYR A 146 -1.33 -18.35 -6.78
C TYR A 146 -0.25 -17.98 -7.77
N GLN A 147 -0.29 -16.76 -8.27
CA GLN A 147 0.69 -16.25 -9.23
C GLN A 147 1.30 -14.98 -8.68
N THR A 148 2.61 -14.86 -8.82
CA THR A 148 3.34 -13.63 -8.49
C THR A 148 4.22 -13.25 -9.67
N SER A 149 4.46 -11.95 -9.82
CA SER A 149 5.22 -11.40 -10.93
C SER A 149 6.71 -11.49 -10.65
N VAL A 150 7.46 -11.83 -11.70
CA VAL A 150 8.93 -11.87 -11.66
C VAL A 150 9.43 -10.79 -12.60
N TYR A 151 10.35 -9.96 -12.11
CA TYR A 151 10.90 -8.85 -12.87
C TYR A 151 12.40 -8.94 -12.96
N LYS A 152 12.94 -8.62 -14.13
CA LYS A 152 14.33 -8.25 -14.32
C LYS A 152 14.46 -6.75 -14.04
N VAL A 153 15.38 -6.38 -13.17
CA VAL A 153 15.64 -4.99 -12.78
C VAL A 153 17.07 -4.61 -13.15
N LYS A 154 17.23 -3.53 -13.92
CA LYS A 154 18.52 -3.03 -14.40
C LYS A 154 19.07 -1.95 -13.47
N SER A 155 20.38 -1.93 -13.25
CA SER A 155 21.06 -0.82 -12.59
C SER A 155 20.94 0.45 -13.43
N HIS A 156 21.21 1.61 -12.81
CA HIS A 156 21.14 2.90 -13.50
C HIS A 156 22.09 2.96 -14.72
N ASP A 157 23.26 2.33 -14.65
CA ASP A 157 24.22 2.24 -15.76
C ASP A 157 23.98 1.06 -16.72
N GLY A 158 22.96 0.23 -16.44
CA GLY A 158 22.62 -0.96 -17.22
C GLY A 158 23.64 -2.09 -17.16
N LYS A 159 24.69 -1.99 -16.34
CA LYS A 159 25.77 -3.00 -16.27
C LYS A 159 25.47 -4.15 -15.32
N GLU A 160 24.63 -3.90 -14.31
CA GLU A 160 24.17 -4.93 -13.38
C GLU A 160 22.68 -5.19 -13.57
N GLU A 161 22.30 -6.44 -13.37
CA GLU A 161 20.90 -6.88 -13.36
C GLU A 161 20.64 -7.81 -12.19
N ILE A 162 19.45 -7.70 -11.63
CA ILE A 162 18.89 -8.61 -10.65
C ILE A 162 17.55 -9.10 -11.16
N THR A 163 17.18 -10.34 -10.83
CA THR A 163 15.83 -10.84 -11.02
C THR A 163 15.16 -10.93 -9.66
N VAL A 164 13.97 -10.38 -9.50
CA VAL A 164 13.24 -10.35 -8.22
C VAL A 164 11.82 -10.86 -8.41
N VAL A 165 11.28 -11.51 -7.37
CA VAL A 165 9.84 -11.69 -7.24
C VAL A 165 9.29 -10.44 -6.56
N MET A 166 8.40 -9.70 -7.21
CA MET A 166 7.82 -8.52 -6.59
C MET A 166 6.36 -8.30 -6.98
N GLU A 167 5.61 -7.72 -6.05
CA GLU A 167 4.20 -7.35 -6.23
C GLU A 167 3.86 -6.13 -5.39
N GLY A 168 2.82 -5.38 -5.77
CA GLY A 168 2.20 -4.43 -4.85
C GLY A 168 1.34 -5.17 -3.82
N ALA A 169 1.10 -4.59 -2.64
CA ALA A 169 0.20 -5.17 -1.64
C ALA A 169 -1.27 -5.16 -2.13
N PRO A 170 -1.87 -6.30 -2.54
CA PRO A 170 -3.17 -6.29 -3.23
C PRO A 170 -4.32 -5.78 -2.34
N CYS A 171 -4.21 -6.04 -1.04
CA CYS A 171 -5.17 -5.56 -0.04
C CYS A 171 -5.21 -4.03 0.07
N LEU A 172 -4.06 -3.35 -0.10
CA LEU A 172 -4.00 -1.89 -0.11
C LEU A 172 -4.57 -1.29 -1.40
N ARG A 173 -4.48 -2.00 -2.54
CA ARG A 173 -5.14 -1.55 -3.77
C ARG A 173 -6.66 -1.48 -3.59
N GLN A 174 -7.26 -2.45 -2.89
CA GLN A 174 -8.69 -2.44 -2.58
C GLN A 174 -9.07 -1.27 -1.67
N LEU A 175 -8.26 -1.01 -0.64
CA LEU A 175 -8.39 0.17 0.22
C LEU A 175 -8.35 1.47 -0.60
N TYR A 176 -7.37 1.60 -1.50
CA TYR A 176 -7.21 2.78 -2.37
C TYR A 176 -8.44 3.01 -3.25
N GLU A 177 -8.97 1.96 -3.89
CA GLU A 177 -10.19 2.08 -4.70
C GLU A 177 -11.42 2.46 -3.86
N ALA A 178 -11.59 1.85 -2.68
CA ALA A 178 -12.67 2.17 -1.76
C ALA A 178 -12.58 3.63 -1.26
N ALA A 179 -11.38 4.12 -0.96
CA ALA A 179 -11.13 5.48 -0.50
C ALA A 179 -11.49 6.56 -1.56
N LYS A 180 -11.50 6.23 -2.85
CA LYS A 180 -11.92 7.19 -3.89
C LYS A 180 -13.38 7.63 -3.76
N VAL A 181 -14.23 6.76 -3.22
CA VAL A 181 -15.68 6.99 -3.07
C VAL A 181 -16.11 7.12 -1.61
N ASN A 182 -15.22 6.84 -0.66
CA ASN A 182 -15.47 6.96 0.77
C ASN A 182 -14.52 8.01 1.41
N PRO A 183 -14.99 9.25 1.64
CA PRO A 183 -14.16 10.32 2.22
C PRO A 183 -13.58 9.99 3.59
N ALA A 184 -14.36 9.36 4.48
CA ALA A 184 -13.88 8.98 5.80
C ALA A 184 -12.74 7.96 5.71
N LEU A 185 -12.85 7.01 4.78
CA LEU A 185 -11.77 6.04 4.53
C LEU A 185 -10.53 6.72 3.96
N LYS A 186 -10.71 7.69 3.04
CA LYS A 186 -9.61 8.48 2.50
C LYS A 186 -8.85 9.26 3.57
N GLU A 187 -9.56 9.87 4.51
CA GLU A 187 -8.96 10.61 5.64
C GLU A 187 -8.20 9.68 6.59
N MET A 188 -8.64 8.42 6.72
CA MET A 188 -8.02 7.42 7.58
C MET A 188 -6.94 6.57 6.88
N SER A 189 -6.78 6.67 5.55
CA SER A 189 -5.91 5.78 4.76
C SER A 189 -4.47 5.72 5.29
N ASP A 190 -3.88 6.86 5.62
CA ASP A 190 -2.50 6.93 6.12
C ASP A 190 -2.33 6.13 7.40
N ILE A 191 -3.29 6.26 8.33
CA ILE A 191 -3.31 5.51 9.58
C ILE A 191 -3.45 4.01 9.27
N VAL A 192 -4.45 3.63 8.48
CA VAL A 192 -4.70 2.23 8.10
C VAL A 192 -3.48 1.57 7.45
N ILE A 193 -2.78 2.28 6.56
CA ILE A 193 -1.57 1.78 5.87
C ILE A 193 -0.40 1.67 6.85
N SER A 194 -0.22 2.64 7.74
CA SER A 194 0.84 2.58 8.76
C SER A 194 0.64 1.41 9.75
N THR A 195 -0.61 1.18 10.18
CA THR A 195 -0.99 0.04 11.02
C THR A 195 -0.79 -1.27 10.27
N PHE A 196 -1.24 -1.37 9.00
CA PHE A 196 -0.98 -2.53 8.15
C PHE A 196 0.51 -2.85 8.08
N MET A 197 1.36 -1.87 7.76
CA MET A 197 2.82 -2.03 7.64
C MET A 197 3.46 -2.53 8.94
N THR A 198 3.04 -1.97 10.06
CA THR A 198 3.56 -2.35 11.38
C THR A 198 3.17 -3.79 11.72
N LYS A 199 1.89 -4.14 11.53
CA LYS A 199 1.34 -5.46 11.89
C LYS A 199 1.84 -6.56 10.96
N ILE A 200 1.91 -6.32 9.65
CA ILE A 200 2.38 -7.31 8.68
C ILE A 200 3.87 -7.59 8.86
N ARG A 201 4.69 -6.56 9.13
CA ARG A 201 6.10 -6.73 9.47
C ARG A 201 6.27 -7.58 10.73
N ALA A 202 5.55 -7.23 11.80
CA ALA A 202 5.60 -8.00 13.04
C ALA A 202 5.20 -9.47 12.84
N LYS A 203 4.23 -9.77 11.97
CA LYS A 203 3.85 -11.15 11.64
C LYS A 203 4.94 -11.90 10.88
N ILE A 204 5.49 -11.30 9.83
CA ILE A 204 6.58 -11.89 9.04
C ILE A 204 7.80 -12.15 9.94
N ASP A 205 8.17 -11.18 10.78
CA ASP A 205 9.33 -11.27 11.64
C ASP A 205 9.13 -12.27 12.78
N ASN A 206 7.91 -12.45 13.29
CA ASN A 206 7.65 -13.40 14.38
C ASN A 206 7.37 -14.83 13.90
N ASP A 207 7.07 -15.04 12.61
CA ASP A 207 6.84 -16.36 12.05
C ASP A 207 8.15 -17.04 11.61
N GLY A 208 8.47 -18.17 12.22
CA GLY A 208 9.71 -18.91 11.95
C GLY A 208 9.85 -19.46 10.53
N TYR A 209 8.76 -19.57 9.77
CA TYR A 209 8.77 -20.07 8.40
C TYR A 209 8.75 -18.96 7.35
N CYS A 210 8.19 -17.80 7.66
CA CYS A 210 8.10 -16.65 6.74
C CYS A 210 9.26 -15.67 6.91
N ARG A 211 9.90 -15.64 8.08
CA ARG A 211 11.02 -14.74 8.39
C ARG A 211 12.11 -14.84 7.31
N GLY A 212 12.49 -13.69 6.75
CA GLY A 212 13.52 -13.59 5.72
C GLY A 212 13.10 -14.03 4.31
N LEU A 213 11.86 -14.49 4.11
CA LEU A 213 11.30 -14.83 2.79
C LEU A 213 10.47 -13.70 2.17
N CYS A 214 10.16 -12.65 2.93
CA CYS A 214 9.41 -11.49 2.47
C CYS A 214 10.08 -10.21 2.94
N GLU A 215 10.20 -9.24 2.04
CA GLU A 215 10.72 -7.91 2.30
C GLU A 215 9.64 -6.87 1.95
N LEU A 216 9.37 -5.96 2.88
CA LEU A 216 8.39 -4.88 2.68
C LEU A 216 9.13 -3.62 2.24
N VAL A 217 8.85 -3.14 1.02
CA VAL A 217 9.48 -1.93 0.47
C VAL A 217 8.45 -0.80 0.45
N TYR A 218 8.66 0.18 1.31
CA TYR A 218 7.78 1.35 1.40
C TYR A 218 8.18 2.43 0.37
N VAL A 219 7.20 2.99 -0.34
CA VAL A 219 7.37 4.03 -1.36
C VAL A 219 6.48 5.21 -0.99
N ASP A 220 7.05 6.40 -0.77
CA ASP A 220 6.24 7.60 -0.56
C ASP A 220 5.85 8.20 -1.92
N ASP A 221 4.64 7.96 -2.41
CA ASP A 221 4.18 8.50 -3.70
C ASP A 221 3.47 9.85 -3.57
N SER A 222 3.71 10.60 -2.48
CA SER A 222 3.20 11.97 -2.31
C SER A 222 3.89 12.94 -3.28
N PRO A 223 3.15 13.88 -3.91
CA PRO A 223 3.73 14.88 -4.79
C PRO A 223 4.95 15.59 -4.17
N GLY A 224 6.08 15.60 -4.87
CA GLY A 224 7.31 16.25 -4.42
C GLY A 224 8.22 15.37 -3.55
N SER A 225 7.83 14.13 -3.23
CA SER A 225 8.75 13.15 -2.65
C SER A 225 9.78 12.70 -3.69
N GLU A 226 10.95 12.26 -3.23
CA GLU A 226 11.98 11.62 -4.07
C GLU A 226 11.48 10.35 -4.77
N THR A 227 10.37 9.79 -4.27
CA THR A 227 9.77 8.54 -4.71
C THR A 227 8.54 8.71 -5.63
N THR A 228 8.31 9.91 -6.19
CA THR A 228 7.20 10.15 -7.15
C THR A 228 7.58 10.04 -8.63
N GLY A 229 6.58 9.69 -9.46
CA GLY A 229 6.69 9.69 -10.92
C GLY A 229 7.74 8.70 -11.45
N ARG A 230 8.48 9.07 -12.51
CA ARG A 230 9.61 8.27 -13.02
C ARG A 230 10.73 8.13 -11.98
N GLY A 231 10.97 9.17 -11.19
CA GLY A 231 11.95 9.14 -10.09
C GLY A 231 11.64 8.06 -9.04
N GLY A 232 10.35 7.78 -8.80
CA GLY A 232 9.90 6.73 -7.89
C GLY A 232 10.32 5.32 -8.28
N LEU A 233 10.23 4.99 -9.56
CA LEU A 233 10.64 3.68 -10.04
C LEU A 233 12.16 3.56 -10.15
N ASP A 234 12.86 4.64 -10.46
CA ASP A 234 14.32 4.70 -10.35
C ASP A 234 14.81 4.48 -8.91
N TRP A 235 14.17 5.15 -7.95
CA TRP A 235 14.43 4.95 -6.54
C TRP A 235 14.15 3.51 -6.11
N LEU A 236 13.00 2.95 -6.51
CA LEU A 236 12.62 1.58 -6.18
C LEU A 236 13.65 0.58 -6.73
N ALA A 237 14.05 0.74 -7.99
CA ALA A 237 15.08 -0.10 -8.58
C ALA A 237 16.39 -0.02 -7.79
N ASN A 238 16.86 1.18 -7.46
CA ASN A 238 18.07 1.36 -6.63
C ASN A 238 17.93 0.72 -5.24
N LYS A 239 16.76 0.86 -4.61
CA LYS A 239 16.49 0.27 -3.29
C LYS A 239 16.52 -1.25 -3.33
N LEU A 240 15.97 -1.87 -4.37
CA LEU A 240 16.06 -3.32 -4.58
C LEU A 240 17.52 -3.77 -4.73
N PHE A 241 18.35 -3.03 -5.47
CA PHE A 241 19.79 -3.34 -5.56
C PHE A 241 20.51 -3.23 -4.21
N GLU A 242 20.18 -2.21 -3.39
CA GLU A 242 20.74 -2.04 -2.05
C GLU A 242 20.42 -3.25 -1.17
N ILE A 243 19.14 -3.63 -1.09
CA ILE A 243 18.68 -4.77 -0.28
C ILE A 243 19.36 -6.07 -0.73
N VAL A 244 19.39 -6.33 -2.05
CA VAL A 244 20.03 -7.54 -2.60
C VAL A 244 21.55 -7.56 -2.37
N LYS A 245 22.21 -6.40 -2.30
CA LYS A 245 23.64 -6.31 -1.95
C LYS A 245 23.88 -6.60 -0.47
N LEU A 246 23.03 -6.10 0.43
CA LEU A 246 23.14 -6.33 1.88
C LEU A 246 22.90 -7.80 2.24
N ASP A 247 21.91 -8.45 1.63
CA ASP A 247 21.64 -9.88 1.83
C ASP A 247 22.88 -10.75 1.58
N LYS A 248 23.73 -10.39 0.60
CA LYS A 248 24.95 -11.15 0.31
C LYS A 248 25.98 -11.11 1.43
N GLN A 249 26.01 -10.08 2.27
CA GLN A 249 27.00 -9.96 3.33
C GLN A 249 26.68 -10.85 4.54
N GLU A 250 25.41 -11.19 4.76
CA GLU A 250 25.00 -12.08 5.85
C GLU A 250 25.32 -13.56 5.57
N TYR A 251 25.42 -13.99 4.30
CA TYR A 251 25.80 -15.37 3.96
C TYR A 251 27.31 -15.67 4.10
N PHE A 252 28.15 -14.67 4.42
CA PHE A 252 29.60 -14.83 4.60
C PHE A 252 30.06 -14.56 6.05
N ARG A 253 29.14 -14.54 7.03
CA ARG A 253 29.43 -14.56 8.47
C ARG A 253 28.90 -15.85 9.08
#